data_AF-A0A554IUB1-F1
#
_entry.id   AF-A0A554IUB1-F1
#
_cell.length_a   1.000
_cell.length_b   1.000
_cell.length_c   1.000
_cell.angle_alpha   90.00
_cell.angle_beta   90.00
_cell.angle_gamma   90.00
#
_symmetry.space_group_name_H-M   'P 1'
#
loop_
_entity.id
_entity.type
_entity.pdbx_description
1 polymer ?
#
loop_
_entity_poly.entity_id
_entity_poly.type
_entity_poly.pdbx_seq_one_letter_code
_entity_poly.pdbx_strand_id
1 'polypeptide(L)'
;MRRKACRFESGPGHRMIKETSQEKEPKKEKPEFLYHGTQAEDLEILSPDDKRTRGFQEGKLLFATPDKGFAATFLGPRPDDSWSIRGRVGGRYYILISDEKRFRDSDKGGIIYTLPGDKFECDESRGMRRSEWHATSDVRPIETERFDSALDAMTENGVLVYFVDKKKLDEIKKYIEDSLAAGKTPDTEKYLDELEPAS
;
A
#
# COMPACT_ATOMS: atom_id res chain seq x y z
N MET A 1 71.58 34.81 32.80
CA MET A 1 71.96 34.13 31.53
C MET A 1 71.31 32.74 31.50
N ARG A 2 70.92 32.30 30.28
CA ARG A 2 70.36 30.99 29.85
C ARG A 2 68.82 30.88 29.82
N ARG A 3 68.34 30.59 28.60
CA ARG A 3 66.97 30.35 28.13
C ARG A 3 66.63 28.85 28.16
N LYS A 4 65.32 28.58 27.92
CA LYS A 4 64.64 27.34 27.45
C LYS A 4 64.12 26.43 28.59
N ALA A 5 62.94 25.81 28.52
CA ALA A 5 61.94 25.61 27.45
C ALA A 5 60.55 25.27 28.04
N CYS A 6 59.54 25.35 27.17
CA CYS A 6 58.14 24.94 27.35
C CYS A 6 57.92 23.53 27.91
N ARG A 7 56.82 23.35 28.65
CA ARG A 7 55.78 22.35 28.34
C ARG A 7 54.44 22.70 29.00
N PHE A 8 53.38 22.35 28.30
CA PHE A 8 51.99 22.75 28.47
C PHE A 8 51.17 21.44 28.41
N GLU A 9 50.41 21.08 29.44
CA GLU A 9 49.37 20.03 29.40
C GLU A 9 48.28 20.44 30.42
N SER A 10 47.20 21.11 30.00
CA SER A 10 45.91 20.60 29.50
C SER A 10 45.09 19.82 30.54
N GLY A 11 44.11 20.52 31.15
CA GLY A 11 43.11 19.97 32.06
C GLY A 11 41.93 19.27 31.35
N PRO A 12 41.08 18.54 32.09
CA PRO A 12 40.01 17.73 31.52
C PRO A 12 38.81 18.58 31.08
N GLY A 13 38.57 18.60 29.76
CA GLY A 13 37.41 19.22 29.14
C GLY A 13 36.11 18.45 29.39
N HIS A 14 35.06 19.19 29.74
CA HIS A 14 33.68 18.72 29.83
C HIS A 14 33.20 18.19 28.47
N ARG A 15 32.72 16.94 28.47
CA ARG A 15 32.13 16.28 27.30
C ARG A 15 30.69 16.78 27.15
N MET A 16 30.50 17.80 26.32
CA MET A 16 29.17 18.24 25.87
C MET A 16 28.55 17.13 25.03
N ILE A 17 27.50 16.51 25.55
CA ILE A 17 26.66 15.57 24.79
C ILE A 17 25.87 16.43 23.80
N LYS A 18 26.22 16.36 22.52
CA LYS A 18 25.38 16.95 21.47
C LYS A 18 24.09 16.14 21.42
N GLU A 19 22.99 16.72 21.87
CA GLU A 19 21.66 16.28 21.51
C GLU A 19 21.54 16.39 19.99
N THR A 20 21.66 15.26 19.31
CA THR A 20 21.26 15.13 17.91
C THR A 20 19.74 15.27 17.86
N SER A 21 19.28 16.47 17.54
CA SER A 21 17.92 16.73 17.09
C SER A 21 17.65 15.83 15.89
N GLN A 22 16.91 14.74 16.11
CA GLN A 22 16.31 13.98 15.02
C GLN A 22 15.35 14.92 14.31
N GLU A 23 15.70 15.31 13.08
CA GLU A 23 14.79 15.95 12.16
C GLU A 23 13.57 15.03 12.02
N LYS A 24 12.44 15.46 12.60
CA LYS A 24 11.15 14.80 12.37
C LYS A 24 10.86 14.96 10.89
N GLU A 25 10.82 13.86 10.16
CA GLU A 25 10.33 13.87 8.79
C GLU A 25 8.98 14.61 8.73
N PRO A 26 8.75 15.45 7.71
CA PRO A 26 7.54 16.23 7.61
C PRO A 26 6.33 15.29 7.64
N LYS A 27 5.44 15.53 8.61
CA LYS A 27 4.20 14.77 8.79
C LYS A 27 3.37 14.98 7.51
N LYS A 28 3.38 13.99 6.61
CA LYS A 28 2.68 14.05 5.33
C LYS A 28 1.22 14.43 5.60
N GLU A 29 0.77 15.54 5.00
CA GLU A 29 -0.56 16.09 5.25
C GLU A 29 -1.64 15.12 4.77
N LYS A 30 -2.80 15.22 5.42
CA LYS A 30 -3.98 14.44 5.06
C LYS A 30 -4.35 14.70 3.60
N PRO A 31 -4.48 13.67 2.75
CA PRO A 31 -4.84 13.85 1.34
C PRO A 31 -6.16 14.59 1.21
N GLU A 32 -6.22 15.55 0.28
CA GLU A 32 -7.47 16.23 -0.07
C GLU A 32 -8.50 15.26 -0.65
N PHE A 33 -8.01 14.30 -1.45
CA PHE A 33 -8.82 13.26 -2.08
C PHE A 33 -8.26 11.87 -1.81
N LEU A 34 -9.16 10.90 -1.76
CA LEU A 34 -8.86 9.48 -1.63
C LEU A 34 -9.68 8.70 -2.65
N TYR A 35 -9.26 7.46 -2.94
CA TYR A 35 -9.87 6.59 -3.94
C TYR A 35 -10.40 5.32 -3.29
N HIS A 36 -11.62 4.93 -3.66
CA HIS A 36 -12.24 3.67 -3.28
C HIS A 36 -12.60 2.85 -4.52
N GLY A 37 -11.97 1.69 -4.68
CA GLY A 37 -12.30 0.76 -5.75
C GLY A 37 -13.29 -0.32 -5.29
N THR A 38 -14.32 -0.60 -6.08
CA THR A 38 -15.26 -1.70 -5.80
C THR A 38 -15.95 -2.22 -7.06
N GLN A 39 -16.30 -3.50 -7.04
CA GLN A 39 -17.18 -4.14 -8.03
C GLN A 39 -18.69 -3.82 -7.81
N ALA A 40 -19.01 -2.87 -6.93
CA ALA A 40 -20.39 -2.60 -6.56
C ALA A 40 -21.08 -1.75 -7.64
N GLU A 41 -22.41 -1.67 -7.54
CA GLU A 41 -23.21 -0.78 -8.38
C GLU A 41 -22.88 0.70 -8.12
N ASP A 42 -23.43 1.57 -8.96
CA ASP A 42 -23.29 3.03 -8.85
C ASP A 42 -23.98 3.53 -7.58
N LEU A 43 -23.19 3.81 -6.54
CA LEU A 43 -23.68 4.23 -5.24
C LEU A 43 -23.52 5.74 -5.09
N GLU A 44 -24.63 6.43 -4.87
CA GLU A 44 -24.60 7.85 -4.51
C GLU A 44 -23.96 8.10 -3.13
N ILE A 45 -24.01 7.10 -2.23
CA ILE A 45 -23.48 7.17 -0.87
C ILE A 45 -22.78 5.85 -0.55
N LEU A 46 -21.53 5.95 -0.11
CA LEU A 46 -20.77 4.82 0.39
C LEU A 46 -20.85 4.79 1.91
N SER A 47 -21.41 3.70 2.44
CA SER A 47 -21.48 3.44 3.87
C SER A 47 -20.39 2.48 4.34
N PRO A 48 -19.87 2.64 5.57
CA PRO A 48 -19.02 1.65 6.20
C PRO A 48 -19.72 0.28 6.29
N ASP A 49 -19.00 -0.80 5.97
CA ASP A 49 -19.55 -2.16 5.91
C ASP A 49 -18.80 -3.12 6.87
N ASP A 50 -19.50 -4.12 7.41
CA ASP A 50 -18.93 -5.17 8.29
C ASP A 50 -18.15 -6.24 7.50
N LYS A 51 -18.40 -6.36 6.19
CA LYS A 51 -17.66 -7.29 5.30
C LYS A 51 -16.22 -6.87 5.00
N ARG A 52 -15.76 -5.74 5.54
CA ARG A 52 -14.43 -5.17 5.27
C ARG A 52 -13.59 -5.00 6.54
N THR A 53 -13.94 -5.63 7.66
CA THR A 53 -13.18 -5.47 8.91
C THR A 53 -11.77 -6.08 8.85
N ARG A 54 -10.74 -5.38 9.37
CA ARG A 54 -9.38 -5.92 9.58
C ARG A 54 -9.27 -6.79 10.85
N GLY A 55 -10.39 -6.99 11.53
CA GLY A 55 -10.57 -7.81 12.73
C GLY A 55 -11.92 -7.52 13.40
N PHE A 56 -12.44 -8.48 14.18
CA PHE A 56 -13.76 -8.40 14.83
C PHE A 56 -13.99 -7.15 15.71
N GLN A 57 -12.91 -6.48 16.13
CA GLN A 57 -12.96 -5.32 17.03
C GLN A 57 -13.04 -3.95 16.34
N GLU A 58 -12.79 -3.84 15.02
CA GLU A 58 -12.70 -2.53 14.35
C GLU A 58 -14.05 -1.93 13.91
N GLY A 59 -15.14 -2.70 13.98
CA GLY A 59 -16.46 -2.24 13.52
C GLY A 59 -16.52 -2.03 12.00
N LYS A 60 -17.61 -1.41 11.52
CA LYS A 60 -17.84 -1.18 10.09
C LYS A 60 -16.95 -0.06 9.57
N LEU A 61 -16.20 -0.31 8.50
CA LEU A 61 -15.25 0.65 7.94
C LEU A 61 -15.44 0.80 6.42
N LEU A 62 -15.30 2.04 5.94
CA LEU A 62 -15.13 2.36 4.52
C LEU A 62 -13.65 2.66 4.28
N PHE A 63 -12.98 1.85 3.47
CA PHE A 63 -11.55 2.01 3.16
C PHE A 63 -11.33 2.82 1.90
N ALA A 64 -10.29 3.66 1.89
CA ALA A 64 -9.83 4.37 0.71
C ALA A 64 -8.30 4.54 0.76
N THR A 65 -7.72 4.93 -0.36
CA THR A 65 -6.27 5.08 -0.55
C THR A 65 -5.95 6.37 -1.28
N PRO A 66 -4.81 7.05 -1.00
CA PRO A 66 -4.37 8.18 -1.81
C PRO A 66 -3.88 7.78 -3.21
N ASP A 67 -3.72 6.48 -3.47
CA ASP A 67 -3.20 5.96 -4.73
C ASP A 67 -4.31 5.26 -5.52
N LYS A 68 -4.64 5.81 -6.69
CA LYS A 68 -5.68 5.30 -7.59
C LYS A 68 -5.33 3.91 -8.14
N GLY A 69 -4.06 3.64 -8.43
CA GLY A 69 -3.60 2.30 -8.84
C GLY A 69 -3.84 1.26 -7.76
N PHE A 70 -3.60 1.60 -6.49
CA PHE A 70 -3.95 0.70 -5.39
C PHE A 70 -5.46 0.45 -5.31
N ALA A 71 -6.28 1.50 -5.47
CA ALA A 71 -7.74 1.36 -5.50
C ALA A 71 -8.20 0.43 -6.64
N ALA A 72 -7.58 0.53 -7.82
CA ALA A 72 -7.88 -0.33 -8.97
C ALA A 72 -7.71 -1.83 -8.65
N THR A 73 -6.77 -2.20 -7.78
CA THR A 73 -6.57 -3.61 -7.38
C THR A 73 -7.74 -4.24 -6.60
N PHE A 74 -8.74 -3.44 -6.21
CA PHE A 74 -9.96 -3.88 -5.53
C PHE A 74 -11.18 -3.99 -6.47
N LEU A 75 -11.02 -3.67 -7.77
CA LEU A 75 -12.04 -3.94 -8.80
C LEU A 75 -12.00 -5.39 -9.27
N GLY A 76 -10.88 -6.09 -9.05
CA GLY A 76 -10.79 -7.51 -9.37
C GLY A 76 -11.68 -8.38 -8.45
N PRO A 77 -12.01 -9.60 -8.88
CA PRO A 77 -12.68 -10.59 -8.03
C PRO A 77 -11.92 -10.70 -6.72
N ARG A 78 -12.62 -10.63 -5.58
CA ARG A 78 -11.95 -10.73 -4.28
C ARG A 78 -11.19 -12.06 -4.23
N PRO A 79 -9.86 -12.02 -4.16
CA PRO A 79 -9.12 -13.23 -3.89
C PRO A 79 -9.47 -13.62 -2.46
N ASP A 80 -10.01 -14.82 -2.27
CA ASP A 80 -9.44 -15.60 -1.20
C ASP A 80 -7.95 -15.69 -1.56
N ASP A 81 -7.04 -15.28 -0.67
CA ASP A 81 -5.59 -15.11 -0.97
C ASP A 81 -4.89 -16.41 -1.46
N SER A 82 -5.62 -17.44 -1.85
CA SER A 82 -5.21 -18.72 -2.40
C SER A 82 -4.67 -18.63 -3.84
N TRP A 83 -5.06 -17.64 -4.65
CA TRP A 83 -4.72 -17.59 -6.10
C TRP A 83 -4.26 -16.22 -6.63
N SER A 84 -4.05 -15.24 -5.75
CA SER A 84 -3.32 -14.03 -6.10
C SER A 84 -2.56 -13.45 -4.90
N ILE A 85 -1.65 -12.51 -5.17
CA ILE A 85 -1.05 -11.62 -4.17
C ILE A 85 -0.90 -10.21 -4.74
N ARG A 86 -0.93 -9.21 -3.87
CA ARG A 86 -0.64 -7.82 -4.21
C ARG A 86 0.58 -7.33 -3.45
N GLY A 87 1.31 -6.39 -4.02
CA GLY A 87 2.42 -5.74 -3.34
C GLY A 87 2.81 -4.44 -4.03
N ARG A 88 3.97 -3.92 -3.65
CA ARG A 88 4.51 -2.68 -4.20
C ARG A 88 6.00 -2.81 -4.47
N VAL A 89 6.44 -2.36 -5.64
CA VAL A 89 7.84 -2.37 -6.10
C VAL A 89 8.13 -1.07 -6.84
N GLY A 90 9.30 -0.46 -6.65
CA GLY A 90 9.67 0.77 -7.39
C GLY A 90 8.63 1.90 -7.33
N GLY A 91 7.83 1.97 -6.26
CA GLY A 91 6.73 2.94 -6.13
C GLY A 91 5.40 2.54 -6.81
N ARG A 92 5.39 1.51 -7.66
CA ARG A 92 4.21 0.98 -8.37
C ARG A 92 3.60 -0.20 -7.64
N TYR A 93 2.28 -0.36 -7.73
CA TYR A 93 1.61 -1.56 -7.25
C TYR A 93 1.74 -2.69 -8.26
N TYR A 94 1.79 -3.92 -7.76
CA TYR A 94 1.70 -5.11 -8.59
C TYR A 94 0.65 -6.08 -8.06
N ILE A 95 0.13 -6.93 -8.94
CA ILE A 95 -0.68 -8.08 -8.59
C ILE A 95 -0.20 -9.31 -9.39
N LEU A 96 -0.01 -10.43 -8.70
CA LEU A 96 0.28 -11.72 -9.32
C LEU A 96 -0.97 -12.58 -9.24
N ILE A 97 -1.38 -13.20 -10.34
CA ILE A 97 -2.60 -14.01 -10.43
C ILE A 97 -2.23 -15.37 -10.99
N SER A 98 -2.52 -16.45 -10.25
CA SER A 98 -2.15 -17.81 -10.68
C SER A 98 -3.18 -18.53 -11.54
N ASP A 99 -4.39 -18.00 -11.63
CA ASP A 99 -5.51 -18.58 -12.37
C ASP A 99 -6.13 -17.52 -13.27
N GLU A 100 -5.48 -17.30 -14.42
CA GLU A 100 -5.90 -16.33 -15.43
C GLU A 100 -7.32 -16.58 -15.91
N LYS A 101 -7.69 -17.85 -16.14
CA LYS A 101 -9.03 -18.20 -16.62
C LYS A 101 -10.07 -17.78 -15.60
N ARG A 102 -9.88 -18.14 -14.32
CA ARG A 102 -10.81 -17.73 -13.25
C ARG A 102 -10.87 -16.22 -13.12
N PHE A 103 -9.75 -15.51 -13.24
CA PHE A 103 -9.73 -14.05 -13.24
C PHE A 103 -10.62 -13.50 -14.35
N ARG A 104 -10.34 -13.87 -15.61
CA ARG A 104 -11.04 -13.35 -16.78
C ARG A 104 -12.54 -13.69 -16.77
N ASP A 105 -12.90 -14.89 -16.33
CA ASP A 105 -14.31 -15.31 -16.24
C ASP A 105 -15.11 -14.54 -15.17
N SER A 106 -14.43 -13.99 -14.15
CA SER A 106 -15.05 -13.24 -13.06
C SER A 106 -14.77 -11.74 -13.10
N ASP A 107 -13.98 -11.30 -14.08
CA ASP A 107 -13.77 -9.89 -14.34
C ASP A 107 -15.03 -9.28 -14.93
N LYS A 108 -15.58 -8.31 -14.21
CA LYS A 108 -16.77 -7.55 -14.59
C LYS A 108 -16.51 -6.05 -14.48
N GLY A 109 -15.25 -5.65 -14.34
CA GLY A 109 -14.87 -4.29 -14.03
C GLY A 109 -15.41 -3.82 -12.69
N GLY A 110 -15.65 -2.51 -12.60
CA GLY A 110 -16.13 -1.88 -11.39
C GLY A 110 -16.01 -0.37 -11.45
N ILE A 111 -16.06 0.25 -10.27
CA ILE A 111 -16.05 1.70 -10.13
C ILE A 111 -14.92 2.10 -9.18
N ILE A 112 -14.17 3.13 -9.58
CA ILE A 112 -13.29 3.88 -8.69
C ILE A 112 -14.02 5.18 -8.33
N TYR A 113 -14.26 5.36 -7.05
CA TYR A 113 -14.82 6.60 -6.50
C TYR A 113 -13.71 7.53 -6.05
N THR A 114 -13.79 8.80 -6.44
CA THR A 114 -13.01 9.88 -5.82
C THR A 114 -13.80 10.42 -4.63
N LEU A 115 -13.21 10.36 -3.44
CA LEU A 115 -13.83 10.71 -2.17
C LEU A 115 -13.13 11.91 -1.53
N PRO A 116 -13.87 12.80 -0.83
CA PRO A 116 -13.23 13.84 -0.04
C PRO A 116 -12.46 13.20 1.12
N GLY A 117 -11.25 13.67 1.37
CA GLY A 117 -10.39 13.12 2.42
C GLY A 117 -10.86 13.48 3.83
N ASP A 118 -11.65 14.55 4.00
CA ASP A 118 -12.04 15.15 5.28
C ASP A 118 -12.61 14.17 6.32
N LYS A 119 -13.38 13.15 5.90
CA LYS A 119 -13.98 12.13 6.78
C LYS A 119 -13.10 10.92 7.07
N PHE A 120 -11.91 10.87 6.50
CA PHE A 120 -11.02 9.71 6.62
C PHE A 120 -9.91 9.89 7.65
N GLU A 121 -9.54 8.79 8.29
CA GLU A 121 -8.45 8.69 9.25
C GLU A 121 -7.46 7.61 8.84
N CYS A 122 -6.19 7.79 9.20
CA CYS A 122 -5.13 6.83 8.95
C CYS A 122 -4.50 6.42 10.28
N ASP A 123 -4.49 5.11 10.55
CA ASP A 123 -3.73 4.52 11.65
C ASP A 123 -2.45 3.91 11.09
N GLU A 124 -1.34 4.61 11.22
CA GLU A 124 -0.03 4.16 10.72
C GLU A 124 0.50 2.91 11.44
N SER A 125 -0.07 2.54 12.59
CA SER A 125 0.29 1.32 13.31
C SER A 125 -0.42 0.08 12.79
N ARG A 126 -1.37 0.23 11.85
CA ARG A 126 -2.22 -0.85 11.34
C ARG A 126 -2.24 -0.92 9.82
N GLY A 127 -2.69 -2.07 9.32
CA GLY A 127 -2.98 -2.31 7.91
C GLY A 127 -1.85 -1.88 6.97
N MET A 128 -2.20 -1.23 5.85
CA MET A 128 -1.22 -0.72 4.87
C MET A 128 -0.64 0.66 5.24
N ARG A 129 -0.73 1.04 6.52
CA ARG A 129 -0.21 2.31 7.06
C ARG A 129 -0.73 3.50 6.24
N ARG A 130 0.16 4.36 5.76
CA ARG A 130 -0.16 5.60 5.01
C ARG A 130 -0.89 5.37 3.68
N SER A 131 -0.91 4.14 3.15
CA SER A 131 -1.66 3.80 1.95
C SER A 131 -3.12 3.43 2.24
N GLU A 132 -3.52 3.31 3.51
CA GLU A 132 -4.86 2.89 3.89
C GLU A 132 -5.48 3.88 4.87
N TRP A 133 -6.60 4.43 4.42
CA TRP A 133 -7.41 5.38 5.13
C TRP A 133 -8.79 4.78 5.33
N HIS A 134 -9.45 5.11 6.43
CA HIS A 134 -10.78 4.59 6.73
C HIS A 134 -11.72 5.67 7.25
N ALA A 135 -13.00 5.53 6.94
CA ALA A 135 -14.08 6.34 7.49
C ALA A 135 -15.07 5.45 8.25
N THR A 136 -15.62 5.98 9.33
CA THR A 136 -16.64 5.36 10.19
C THR A 136 -18.04 5.93 9.94
N SER A 137 -18.17 6.82 8.95
CA SER A 137 -19.43 7.46 8.56
C SER A 137 -19.60 7.45 7.05
N ASP A 138 -20.82 7.67 6.58
CA ASP A 138 -21.16 7.76 5.16
C ASP A 138 -20.40 8.87 4.43
N VAL A 139 -19.99 8.56 3.20
CA VAL A 139 -19.26 9.47 2.32
C VAL A 139 -19.96 9.54 0.96
N ARG A 140 -20.20 10.75 0.47
CA ARG A 140 -20.69 10.99 -0.90
C ARG A 140 -19.49 11.14 -1.83
N PRO A 141 -19.41 10.40 -2.94
CA PRO A 141 -18.38 10.61 -3.97
C PRO A 141 -18.43 12.01 -4.56
N ILE A 142 -17.26 12.49 -4.96
CA ILE A 142 -17.09 13.70 -5.78
C ILE A 142 -17.18 13.31 -7.25
N GLU A 143 -16.51 12.22 -7.61
CA GLU A 143 -16.45 11.70 -8.98
C GLU A 143 -16.48 10.17 -8.98
N THR A 144 -16.91 9.62 -10.11
CA THR A 144 -16.98 8.18 -10.37
C THR A 144 -16.34 7.86 -11.71
N GLU A 145 -15.46 6.87 -11.72
CA GLU A 145 -14.83 6.36 -12.93
C GLU A 145 -15.19 4.89 -13.08
N ARG A 146 -15.90 4.56 -14.15
CA ARG A 146 -16.40 3.20 -14.42
C ARG A 146 -15.47 2.51 -15.40
N PHE A 147 -15.14 1.27 -15.09
CA PHE A 147 -14.35 0.39 -15.93
C PHE A 147 -15.15 -0.86 -16.22
N ASP A 148 -15.10 -1.33 -17.47
CA ASP A 148 -15.75 -2.57 -17.90
C ASP A 148 -14.89 -3.80 -17.57
N SER A 149 -13.59 -3.60 -17.32
CA SER A 149 -12.63 -4.61 -16.90
C SER A 149 -11.75 -4.10 -15.75
N ALA A 150 -11.56 -4.96 -14.75
CA ALA A 150 -10.63 -4.71 -13.66
C ALA A 150 -9.18 -4.81 -14.12
N LEU A 151 -8.89 -5.64 -15.13
CA LEU A 151 -7.58 -5.69 -15.77
C LEU A 151 -7.23 -4.32 -16.36
N ASP A 152 -8.13 -3.77 -17.19
CA ASP A 152 -7.95 -2.47 -17.82
C ASP A 152 -7.82 -1.37 -16.78
N ALA A 153 -8.69 -1.36 -15.75
CA ALA A 153 -8.59 -0.41 -14.65
C ALA A 153 -7.22 -0.46 -13.96
N MET A 154 -6.67 -1.65 -13.74
CA MET A 154 -5.36 -1.82 -13.12
C MET A 154 -4.23 -1.33 -14.03
N THR A 155 -4.20 -1.75 -15.30
CA THR A 155 -3.12 -1.40 -16.24
C THR A 155 -3.14 0.09 -16.59
N GLU A 156 -4.30 0.68 -16.84
CA GLU A 156 -4.47 2.12 -17.09
C GLU A 156 -4.05 2.98 -15.90
N ASN A 157 -4.22 2.48 -14.67
CA ASN A 157 -3.77 3.14 -13.45
C ASN A 157 -2.35 2.72 -13.01
N GLY A 158 -1.56 2.14 -13.92
CA GLY A 158 -0.13 1.90 -13.73
C GLY A 158 0.23 0.71 -12.85
N VAL A 159 -0.74 -0.13 -12.48
CA VAL A 159 -0.50 -1.38 -11.76
C VAL A 159 0.18 -2.39 -12.68
N LEU A 160 1.20 -3.08 -12.17
CA LEU A 160 1.83 -4.18 -12.85
C LEU A 160 1.03 -5.46 -12.60
N VAL A 161 0.32 -5.92 -13.62
CA VAL A 161 -0.47 -7.16 -13.53
C VAL A 161 0.32 -8.29 -14.16
N TYR A 162 0.44 -9.43 -13.49
CA TYR A 162 1.13 -10.61 -14.02
C TYR A 162 0.27 -11.85 -13.85
N PHE A 163 0.14 -12.63 -14.91
CA PHE A 163 -0.36 -14.00 -14.85
C PHE A 163 0.82 -14.95 -14.71
N VAL A 164 0.82 -15.73 -13.63
CA VAL A 164 1.91 -16.67 -13.30
C VAL A 164 1.34 -18.06 -13.09
N ASP A 165 2.16 -19.10 -13.12
CA ASP A 165 1.68 -20.41 -12.68
C ASP A 165 1.54 -20.45 -11.14
N LYS A 166 0.75 -21.41 -10.64
CA LYS A 166 0.53 -21.58 -9.20
C LYS A 166 1.82 -21.84 -8.42
N LYS A 167 2.76 -22.58 -9.00
CA LYS A 167 4.04 -22.92 -8.34
C LYS A 167 4.87 -21.65 -8.11
N LYS A 168 4.94 -20.75 -9.09
CA LYS A 168 5.63 -19.46 -9.00
C LYS A 168 4.94 -18.54 -8.00
N LEU A 169 3.61 -18.48 -8.00
CA LEU A 169 2.87 -17.72 -6.99
C LEU A 169 3.19 -18.20 -5.57
N ASP A 170 3.14 -19.51 -5.35
CA ASP A 170 3.40 -20.12 -4.04
C ASP A 170 4.87 -19.93 -3.61
N GLU A 171 5.83 -19.97 -4.55
CA GLU A 171 7.24 -19.65 -4.32
C GLU A 171 7.42 -18.21 -3.82
N ILE A 172 6.79 -17.24 -4.49
CA ILE A 172 6.89 -15.82 -4.15
C ILE A 172 6.19 -15.53 -2.82
N LYS A 173 5.02 -16.12 -2.56
CA LYS A 173 4.33 -16.04 -1.26
C LYS A 173 5.24 -16.50 -0.13
N LYS A 174 5.83 -17.68 -0.29
CA LYS A 174 6.74 -18.25 0.71
C LYS A 174 7.95 -17.35 0.94
N TYR A 175 8.55 -16.81 -0.13
CA TYR A 175 9.66 -15.87 0.00
C TYR A 175 9.29 -14.61 0.79
N ILE A 176 8.11 -14.05 0.54
CA ILE A 176 7.58 -12.89 1.28
C ILE A 176 7.40 -13.25 2.76
N GLU A 177 6.73 -14.36 3.05
CA GLU A 177 6.49 -14.84 4.42
C GLU A 177 7.81 -15.07 5.18
N ASP A 178 8.76 -15.79 4.58
CA ASP A 178 10.06 -16.09 5.19
C ASP A 178 10.87 -14.80 5.43
N SER A 179 10.79 -13.82 4.52
CA SER A 179 11.45 -12.52 4.66
C SER A 179 10.85 -11.71 5.81
N LEU A 180 9.52 -11.64 5.90
CA LEU A 180 8.82 -10.93 6.96
C LEU A 180 9.06 -11.59 8.34
N ALA A 181 9.04 -12.93 8.41
CA ALA A 181 9.37 -13.68 9.61
C ALA A 181 10.81 -13.42 10.09
N ALA A 182 11.73 -13.16 9.15
CA ALA A 182 13.10 -12.77 9.44
C ALA A 182 13.28 -11.26 9.74
N GLY A 183 12.19 -10.47 9.79
CA GLY A 183 12.24 -9.02 10.01
C GLY A 183 12.85 -8.23 8.84
N LYS A 184 12.82 -8.78 7.63
CA LYS A 184 13.37 -8.18 6.41
C LYS A 184 12.24 -7.69 5.51
N THR A 185 12.52 -6.61 4.78
CA THR A 185 11.68 -6.22 3.64
C THR A 185 11.91 -7.21 2.51
N PRO A 186 10.88 -7.89 1.99
CA PRO A 186 11.02 -8.76 0.82
C PRO A 186 11.43 -7.94 -0.40
N ASP A 187 12.45 -8.42 -1.12
CA ASP A 187 12.83 -7.90 -2.44
C ASP A 187 12.12 -8.74 -3.50
N THR A 188 10.90 -8.32 -3.84
CA THR A 188 10.08 -9.00 -4.85
C THR A 188 10.46 -8.58 -6.27
N GLU A 189 11.21 -7.50 -6.45
CA GLU A 189 11.60 -6.96 -7.76
C GLU A 189 12.34 -8.00 -8.59
N LYS A 190 13.26 -8.75 -7.97
CA LYS A 190 14.00 -9.84 -8.61
C LYS A 190 13.11 -10.93 -9.25
N TYR A 191 11.86 -11.10 -8.79
CA TYR A 191 10.93 -12.06 -9.37
C TYR A 191 10.09 -11.44 -10.48
N LEU A 192 9.89 -10.12 -10.46
CA LEU A 192 9.05 -9.41 -11.43
C LEU A 192 9.83 -9.09 -12.70
N ASP A 193 11.15 -8.90 -12.61
CA ASP A 193 12.03 -8.65 -13.77
C ASP A 193 12.07 -9.82 -14.77
N GLU A 194 11.70 -11.03 -14.33
CA GLU A 194 11.64 -12.24 -15.15
C GLU A 194 10.25 -12.47 -15.79
N LEU A 195 9.26 -11.63 -15.46
CA LEU A 195 7.87 -11.81 -15.87
C LEU A 195 7.46 -10.78 -16.91
N GLU A 196 6.66 -11.23 -17.87
CA GLU A 196 5.99 -10.35 -18.82
C GLU A 196 4.68 -9.83 -18.20
N PRO A 197 4.46 -8.51 -18.14
CA PRO A 197 3.21 -7.96 -17.64
C PRO A 197 2.05 -8.34 -18.57
N ALA A 198 0.87 -8.51 -17.99
CA ALA A 198 -0.35 -8.71 -18.72
C ALA A 198 -0.65 -7.48 -19.58
N SER A 199 -0.92 -7.74 -20.86
CA SER A 199 -1.43 -6.78 -21.85
C SER A 199 -2.93 -6.88 -21.97
#